data_AF-A0A2S5M4M9-F1
#
_entry.id   AF-A0A2S5M4M9-F1
#
_cell.length_a   1.000
_cell.length_b   1.000
_cell.length_c   1.000
_cell.angle_alpha   90.00
_cell.angle_beta   90.00
_cell.angle_gamma   90.00
#
_symmetry.space_group_name_H-M   'P 1'
#
loop_
_entity.id
_entity.type
_entity.pdbx_description
1 polymer ?
#
loop_
_entity_poly.entity_id
_entity_poly.type
_entity_poly.pdbx_seq_one_letter_code
_entity_poly.pdbx_strand_id
1 'polypeptide(L)'
;MIAAVTHRLSIRVRVACCAATALMLGSLIAAHVAQAQGSIAWDRTANIKDAATRLGQLHRRGGSQAVLKFLDACYRTHMLASDFNQGLESCMAQDFMHTQVLAQIYARVPESELKSKNVPTPKLIADGMGQRFQAVFSQYKISKDDALAFQKRVANDGLPIFVAAVFPKGAPKEGAREPEQK
;
A
#
# COMPACT_ATOMS: atom_id res chain seq x y z
N MET A 1 -39.12 49.58 -62.38
CA MET A 1 -37.66 49.72 -62.08
C MET A 1 -37.30 48.52 -61.21
N ILE A 2 -36.50 47.51 -61.54
CA ILE A 2 -35.52 47.15 -62.60
C ILE A 2 -35.66 45.60 -62.73
N ALA A 3 -36.07 45.07 -63.88
CA ALA A 3 -35.26 44.28 -64.85
C ALA A 3 -34.34 43.19 -64.24
N ALA A 4 -34.66 41.91 -64.49
CA ALA A 4 -33.97 41.02 -65.46
C ALA A 4 -32.80 40.23 -64.81
N VAL A 5 -32.97 38.94 -64.54
CA VAL A 5 -32.71 37.80 -65.45
C VAL A 5 -31.24 37.65 -65.81
N THR A 6 -30.65 36.52 -65.41
CA THR A 6 -29.67 35.67 -66.14
C THR A 6 -29.34 34.50 -65.18
N HIS A 7 -29.08 33.24 -65.55
CA HIS A 7 -28.95 32.57 -66.83
C HIS A 7 -28.98 31.04 -66.54
N ARG A 8 -29.61 30.28 -67.46
CA ARG A 8 -29.22 28.95 -67.98
C ARG A 8 -29.10 27.77 -66.98
N LEU A 9 -30.01 26.79 -67.08
CA LEU A 9 -29.85 25.57 -67.90
C LEU A 9 -28.49 24.90 -67.71
N SER A 10 -28.46 23.70 -67.09
CA SER A 10 -28.45 22.45 -67.86
C SER A 10 -27.97 21.23 -67.07
N ILE A 11 -28.68 20.12 -67.33
CA ILE A 11 -28.16 18.75 -67.49
C ILE A 11 -27.86 17.94 -66.22
N ARG A 12 -28.91 17.21 -65.84
CA ARG A 12 -28.94 15.79 -65.44
C ARG A 12 -27.60 15.04 -65.52
N VAL A 13 -27.08 14.60 -64.37
CA VAL A 13 -26.36 13.33 -64.27
C VAL A 13 -26.95 12.49 -63.13
N ARG A 14 -27.62 11.45 -63.60
CA ARG A 14 -28.11 10.20 -63.02
C ARG A 14 -27.77 9.93 -61.54
N VAL A 15 -28.85 9.86 -60.77
CA VAL A 15 -29.01 9.04 -59.57
C VAL A 15 -28.68 7.58 -59.90
N ALA A 16 -27.68 7.02 -59.23
CA ALA A 16 -27.47 5.58 -59.03
C ALA A 16 -26.67 5.43 -57.72
N CYS A 17 -27.36 5.34 -56.59
CA CYS A 17 -27.68 4.08 -55.93
C CYS A 17 -26.42 3.27 -55.56
N CYS A 18 -25.79 3.64 -54.45
CA CYS A 18 -25.01 2.80 -53.54
C CYS A 18 -25.05 3.53 -52.18
N ALA A 19 -26.02 3.18 -51.34
CA ALA A 19 -25.78 2.35 -50.16
C ALA A 19 -25.04 3.11 -49.04
N ALA A 20 -25.84 3.63 -48.10
CA ALA A 20 -25.58 3.69 -46.66
C ALA A 20 -24.14 3.98 -46.18
N THR A 21 -23.75 5.25 -46.08
CA THR A 21 -22.73 5.68 -45.10
C THR A 21 -23.42 6.04 -43.79
N ALA A 22 -23.61 5.01 -42.97
CA ALA A 22 -24.03 5.14 -41.58
C ALA A 22 -23.01 5.94 -40.77
N LEU A 23 -23.53 6.76 -39.86
CA LEU A 23 -22.79 7.50 -38.85
C LEU A 23 -21.81 6.59 -38.09
N MET A 24 -20.51 6.87 -38.20
CA MET A 24 -19.48 6.37 -37.27
C MET A 24 -18.45 7.47 -37.01
N LEU A 25 -18.91 8.64 -36.53
CA LEU A 25 -18.06 9.63 -35.88
C LEU A 25 -18.53 9.77 -34.42
N GLY A 26 -18.00 8.93 -33.54
CA GLY A 26 -18.29 9.04 -32.12
C GLY A 26 -18.09 7.75 -31.35
N SER A 27 -16.85 7.30 -31.20
CA SER A 27 -16.40 6.39 -30.13
C SER A 27 -14.88 6.21 -30.19
N LEU A 28 -14.13 7.27 -29.85
CA LEU A 28 -12.71 7.19 -29.50
C LEU A 28 -12.50 7.88 -28.15
N ILE A 29 -13.25 7.48 -27.13
CA ILE A 29 -12.93 7.76 -25.74
C ILE A 29 -12.87 6.40 -25.03
N ALA A 30 -11.83 6.24 -24.21
CA ALA A 30 -11.43 5.03 -23.47
C ALA A 30 -10.39 4.13 -24.15
N ALA A 31 -9.32 4.72 -24.71
CA ALA A 31 -8.02 4.04 -24.65
C ALA A 31 -7.73 3.76 -23.16
N HIS A 32 -7.64 2.47 -22.84
CA HIS A 32 -7.52 1.95 -21.50
C HIS A 32 -6.23 2.45 -20.87
N VAL A 33 -6.33 3.34 -19.88
CA VAL A 33 -5.23 3.57 -18.93
C VAL A 33 -5.32 2.48 -17.86
N ALA A 34 -5.22 1.22 -18.29
CA ALA A 34 -4.75 0.18 -17.40
C ALA A 34 -3.23 0.40 -17.31
N GLN A 35 -2.79 1.24 -16.38
CA GLN A 35 -1.39 1.20 -16.00
C GLN A 35 -1.16 -0.21 -15.49
N ALA A 36 -0.50 -1.02 -16.29
CA ALA A 36 0.07 -2.27 -15.86
C ALA A 36 1.09 -1.93 -14.76
N GLN A 37 0.63 -1.85 -13.52
CA GLN A 37 1.45 -2.27 -12.39
C GLN A 37 1.76 -3.73 -12.72
N GLY A 38 2.95 -3.97 -13.27
CA GLY A 38 3.39 -5.30 -13.67
C GLY A 38 3.03 -6.29 -12.55
N SER A 39 2.40 -7.40 -12.91
CA SER A 39 2.01 -8.45 -11.97
C SER A 39 3.14 -8.66 -10.97
N ILE A 40 2.86 -8.47 -9.67
CA ILE A 40 3.87 -8.66 -8.62
C ILE A 40 4.51 -10.04 -8.82
N ALA A 41 5.81 -10.05 -9.11
CA ALA A 41 6.51 -11.24 -9.60
C ALA A 41 6.87 -12.24 -8.49
N TRP A 42 6.73 -11.85 -7.23
CA TRP A 42 7.13 -12.66 -6.07
C TRP A 42 5.91 -13.07 -5.22
N ASP A 43 6.09 -14.16 -4.46
CA ASP A 43 5.12 -14.56 -3.45
C ASP A 43 5.16 -13.58 -2.28
N ARG A 44 4.15 -12.70 -2.22
CA ARG A 44 4.00 -11.68 -1.18
C ARG A 44 3.84 -12.29 0.21
N THR A 45 3.20 -13.45 0.33
CA THR A 45 2.97 -14.11 1.61
C THR A 45 4.25 -14.72 2.14
N ALA A 46 5.00 -15.44 1.29
CA ALA A 46 6.32 -15.95 1.65
C ALA A 46 7.28 -14.81 2.03
N ASN A 47 7.30 -13.74 1.23
CA ASN A 47 8.13 -12.56 1.51
C ASN A 47 7.84 -11.93 2.89
N ILE A 48 6.57 -11.79 3.26
CA ILE A 48 6.16 -11.26 4.57
C ILE A 48 6.57 -12.19 5.72
N LYS A 49 6.40 -13.51 5.57
CA LYS A 49 6.79 -14.50 6.59
C LYS A 49 8.31 -14.52 6.82
N ASP A 50 9.08 -14.42 5.73
CA ASP A 50 10.54 -14.31 5.80
C ASP A 50 10.98 -12.99 6.41
N ALA A 51 10.31 -11.89 6.08
CA ALA A 51 10.54 -10.59 6.70
C ALA A 51 10.25 -10.63 8.21
N ALA A 52 9.15 -11.27 8.63
CA ALA A 52 8.79 -11.45 10.04
C ALA A 52 9.83 -12.26 10.80
N THR A 53 10.30 -13.37 10.21
CA THR A 53 11.33 -14.22 10.80
C THR A 53 12.64 -13.45 11.00
N ARG A 54 13.11 -12.74 9.97
CA ARG A 54 14.33 -11.91 10.05
C ARG A 54 14.20 -10.79 11.08
N LEU A 55 13.03 -10.15 11.14
CA LEU A 55 12.74 -9.10 12.11
C LEU A 55 12.79 -9.64 13.54
N GLY A 56 12.16 -10.79 13.80
CA GLY A 56 12.18 -11.43 15.12
C GLY A 56 13.60 -11.77 15.57
N GLN A 57 14.41 -12.33 14.66
CA GLN A 57 15.82 -12.60 14.95
C GLN A 57 16.62 -11.34 15.24
N LEU A 58 16.42 -10.28 14.46
CA LEU A 58 17.09 -8.99 14.67
C LEU A 58 16.69 -8.37 16.01
N HIS A 59 15.39 -8.33 16.31
CA HIS A 59 14.87 -7.77 17.55
C HIS A 59 15.39 -8.55 18.77
N ARG A 60 15.40 -9.88 18.74
CA ARG A 60 16.00 -10.67 19.83
C ARG A 60 17.48 -10.36 20.08
N ARG A 61 18.25 -10.10 19.02
CA ARG A 61 19.70 -9.85 19.15
C ARG A 61 20.04 -8.44 19.58
N GLY A 62 19.26 -7.44 19.16
CA GLY A 62 19.62 -6.02 19.32
C GLY A 62 18.49 -5.10 19.76
N GLY A 63 17.35 -5.65 20.16
CA GLY A 63 16.17 -4.91 20.60
C GLY A 63 15.56 -4.01 19.52
N SER A 64 14.68 -3.12 19.96
CA SER A 64 13.99 -2.16 19.08
C SER A 64 14.96 -1.18 18.40
N GLN A 65 16.06 -0.80 19.07
CA GLN A 65 17.02 0.13 18.47
C GLN A 65 17.71 -0.47 17.23
N ALA A 66 18.11 -1.75 17.26
CA ALA A 66 18.68 -2.42 16.11
C ALA A 66 17.67 -2.54 14.96
N VAL A 67 16.39 -2.78 15.28
CA VAL A 67 15.30 -2.81 14.29
C VAL A 67 15.14 -1.44 13.63
N LEU A 68 15.05 -0.35 14.40
CA LEU A 68 14.87 0.99 13.84
C LEU A 68 16.04 1.40 12.94
N LYS A 69 17.28 1.11 13.34
CA LYS A 69 18.47 1.34 12.51
C LYS A 69 18.43 0.54 11.21
N PHE A 70 18.00 -0.72 11.29
CA PHE A 70 17.83 -1.55 10.11
C PHE A 70 16.72 -1.00 9.19
N LEU A 71 15.57 -0.60 9.73
CA LEU A 71 14.45 -0.07 8.94
C LEU A 71 14.86 1.20 8.18
N ASP A 72 15.57 2.11 8.84
CA ASP A 72 16.15 3.31 8.19
C ASP A 72 17.02 2.93 6.98
N ALA A 73 17.97 2.00 7.17
CA ALA A 73 18.83 1.52 6.10
C ALA A 73 18.04 0.78 5.00
N CYS A 74 17.02 0.02 5.36
CA CYS A 74 16.16 -0.74 4.45
C CYS A 74 15.42 0.22 3.51
N TYR A 75 14.75 1.24 4.06
CA TYR A 75 14.08 2.25 3.27
C TYR A 75 15.06 3.03 2.39
N ARG A 76 16.18 3.51 2.95
CA ARG A 76 17.18 4.27 2.19
C ARG A 76 17.75 3.49 1.01
N THR A 77 17.80 2.16 1.09
CA THR A 77 18.28 1.30 0.02
C THR A 77 17.18 1.02 -1.01
N HIS A 78 16.02 0.55 -0.56
CA HIS A 78 14.99 0.04 -1.47
C HIS A 78 14.10 1.12 -2.09
N MET A 79 14.05 2.33 -1.50
CA MET A 79 13.38 3.50 -2.08
C MET A 79 14.13 4.12 -3.28
N LEU A 80 15.37 3.69 -3.54
CA LEU A 80 16.14 4.14 -4.71
C LEU A 80 15.71 3.45 -6.01
N ALA A 81 14.99 2.33 -5.91
CA ALA A 81 14.49 1.62 -7.07
C ALA A 81 13.37 2.42 -7.76
N SER A 82 13.36 2.38 -9.10
CA SER A 82 12.30 2.99 -9.91
C SER A 82 10.95 2.30 -9.73
N ASP A 83 10.96 1.00 -9.43
CA ASP A 83 9.77 0.17 -9.26
C ASP A 83 9.64 -0.39 -7.84
N PHE A 84 8.39 -0.64 -7.44
CA PHE A 84 8.10 -1.36 -6.22
C PHE A 84 8.67 -2.77 -6.34
N ASN A 85 9.45 -3.18 -5.34
CA ASN A 85 10.18 -4.43 -5.37
C ASN A 85 10.00 -5.21 -4.06
N GLN A 86 10.36 -6.50 -4.12
CA GLN A 86 10.24 -7.43 -3.00
C GLN A 86 10.94 -6.93 -1.73
N GLY A 87 12.10 -6.28 -1.88
CA GLY A 87 12.87 -5.73 -0.77
C GLY A 87 12.15 -4.57 -0.07
N LEU A 88 11.57 -3.64 -0.84
CA LEU A 88 10.78 -2.56 -0.27
C LEU A 88 9.54 -3.08 0.47
N GLU A 89 8.85 -4.08 -0.09
CA GLU A 89 7.75 -4.74 0.60
C GLU A 89 8.19 -5.38 1.93
N SER A 90 9.36 -6.03 1.95
CA SER A 90 9.95 -6.58 3.17
C SER A 90 10.18 -5.47 4.21
N CYS A 91 10.76 -4.33 3.82
CA CYS A 91 10.97 -3.19 4.72
C CYS A 91 9.66 -2.71 5.34
N MET A 92 8.64 -2.52 4.50
CA MET A 92 7.32 -2.09 4.96
C MET A 92 6.68 -3.11 5.90
N ALA A 93 6.78 -4.40 5.60
CA ALA A 93 6.18 -5.43 6.44
C ALA A 93 6.81 -5.41 7.83
N GLN A 94 8.14 -5.24 7.88
CA GLN A 94 8.89 -5.18 9.13
C GLN A 94 8.59 -3.92 9.94
N ASP A 95 8.47 -2.76 9.29
CA ASP A 95 8.06 -1.52 9.94
C ASP A 95 6.65 -1.65 10.52
N PHE A 96 5.70 -2.20 9.76
CA PHE A 96 4.34 -2.43 10.24
C PHE A 96 4.32 -3.31 11.48
N MET A 97 4.95 -4.49 11.42
CA MET A 97 4.99 -5.42 12.55
C MET A 97 5.64 -4.79 13.79
N HIS A 98 6.76 -4.09 13.61
CA HIS A 98 7.46 -3.45 14.72
C HIS A 98 6.63 -2.32 15.34
N THR A 99 6.06 -1.44 14.51
CA THR A 99 5.21 -0.33 14.93
C THR A 99 3.98 -0.81 15.69
N GLN A 100 3.30 -1.86 15.19
CA GLN A 100 2.12 -2.42 15.87
C GLN A 100 2.46 -2.94 17.27
N VAL A 101 3.56 -3.68 17.40
CA VAL A 101 4.02 -4.16 18.71
C VAL A 101 4.42 -3.01 19.62
N LEU A 102 5.18 -2.04 19.11
CA LEU A 102 5.66 -0.90 19.89
C LEU A 102 4.49 -0.05 20.41
N ALA A 103 3.51 0.25 19.55
CA ALA A 103 2.31 0.99 19.92
C ALA A 103 1.53 0.25 21.02
N GLN A 104 1.39 -1.07 20.92
CA GLN A 104 0.72 -1.89 21.94
C GLN A 104 1.46 -1.95 23.27
N ILE A 105 2.80 -1.94 23.25
CA ILE A 105 3.59 -1.86 24.48
C ILE A 105 3.40 -0.48 25.14
N TYR A 106 3.49 0.59 24.36
CA TYR A 106 3.39 1.95 24.90
C TYR A 106 1.97 2.33 25.32
N ALA A 107 0.95 1.68 24.76
CA ALA A 107 -0.44 1.84 25.22
C ALA A 107 -0.66 1.41 26.68
N ARG A 108 0.27 0.65 27.27
CA ARG A 108 0.24 0.25 28.69
C ARG A 108 0.86 1.27 29.63
N VAL A 109 1.49 2.31 29.09
CA VAL A 109 2.14 3.38 29.87
C VAL A 109 1.24 4.62 29.85
N PRO A 110 0.98 5.27 31.01
CA PRO A 110 0.22 6.51 31.04
C PRO A 110 0.85 7.58 30.16
N GLU A 111 0.02 8.37 29.46
CA GLU A 111 0.51 9.37 28.50
C GLU A 111 1.40 10.44 29.15
N SER A 112 1.12 10.80 30.42
CA SER A 112 1.95 11.72 31.21
C SER A 112 3.37 11.20 31.42
N GLU A 113 3.53 9.89 31.61
CA GLU A 113 4.83 9.24 31.78
C GLU A 113 5.58 9.12 30.45
N LEU A 114 4.88 8.83 29.35
CA LEU A 114 5.48 8.87 28.00
C LEU A 114 6.04 10.26 27.70
N LYS A 115 5.27 11.31 28.00
CA LYS A 115 5.69 12.71 27.82
C LYS A 115 6.89 13.06 28.67
N SER A 116 6.91 12.69 29.95
CA SER A 116 8.04 12.99 30.84
C SER A 116 9.34 12.30 30.42
N LYS A 117 9.23 11.14 29.76
CA LYS A 117 10.37 10.38 29.22
C LYS A 117 10.74 10.76 27.78
N ASN A 118 10.07 11.74 27.18
CA ASN A 118 10.24 12.14 25.79
C ASN A 118 10.10 10.97 24.80
N VAL A 119 9.13 10.09 25.08
CA VAL A 119 8.81 8.91 24.27
C VAL A 119 7.49 9.16 23.53
N PRO A 120 7.36 8.79 22.24
CA PRO A 120 6.16 9.07 21.47
C PRO A 120 4.94 8.31 22.00
N THR A 121 3.76 8.92 21.87
CA THR A 121 2.48 8.25 22.17
C THR A 121 2.19 7.15 21.13
N PRO A 122 1.34 6.16 21.45
CA PRO A 122 0.91 5.16 20.46
C PRO A 122 0.31 5.78 19.20
N LYS A 123 -0.42 6.90 19.34
CA LYS A 123 -0.96 7.65 18.19
C LYS A 123 0.15 8.21 17.32
N LEU A 124 1.16 8.87 17.90
CA LEU A 124 2.29 9.42 17.13
C LEU A 124 3.10 8.33 16.42
N ILE A 125 3.24 7.16 17.05
CA ILE A 125 3.86 5.98 16.43
C ILE A 125 3.07 5.54 15.19
N ALA A 126 1.75 5.39 15.32
CA ALA A 126 0.88 4.99 14.22
C ALA A 126 0.83 6.03 13.09
N ASP A 127 0.72 7.32 13.43
CA ASP A 127 0.71 8.43 12.46
C ASP A 127 2.02 8.46 11.66
N GLY A 128 3.17 8.31 12.34
CA GLY A 128 4.48 8.32 11.69
C GLY A 128 4.67 7.17 10.70
N MET A 129 4.21 5.97 11.05
CA MET A 129 4.17 4.84 10.10
C MET A 129 3.22 5.13 8.93
N GLY A 130 2.02 5.64 9.20
CA GLY A 130 1.04 5.99 8.18
C GLY A 130 1.59 6.96 7.14
N GLN A 131 2.31 7.99 7.58
CA GLN A 131 2.99 8.95 6.70
C GLN A 131 4.07 8.29 5.83
N ARG A 132 4.92 7.44 6.42
CA ARG A 132 5.94 6.69 5.65
C ARG A 132 5.29 5.80 4.59
N PHE A 133 4.22 5.11 4.94
CA PHE A 133 3.54 4.19 4.02
C PHE A 133 2.82 4.95 2.91
N GLN A 134 2.17 6.06 3.24
CA GLN A 134 1.56 6.95 2.26
C GLN A 134 2.59 7.46 1.24
N ALA A 135 3.79 7.85 1.70
CA ALA A 135 4.85 8.28 0.81
C ALA A 135 5.27 7.18 -0.18
N VAL A 136 5.45 5.95 0.32
CA VAL A 136 5.75 4.78 -0.54
C VAL A 136 4.61 4.51 -1.51
N PHE A 137 3.37 4.41 -1.03
CA PHE A 137 2.23 4.09 -1.88
C PHE A 137 2.00 5.16 -2.95
N SER A 138 2.22 6.43 -2.63
CA SER A 138 2.15 7.53 -3.59
C SER A 138 3.27 7.44 -4.63
N GLN A 139 4.53 7.23 -4.21
CA GLN A 139 5.68 7.16 -5.10
C GLN A 139 5.55 6.02 -6.11
N TYR A 140 5.13 4.84 -5.65
CA TYR A 140 5.01 3.64 -6.48
C TYR A 140 3.59 3.39 -7.01
N LYS A 141 2.70 4.39 -6.86
CA LYS A 141 1.31 4.36 -7.34
C LYS A 141 0.52 3.14 -6.87
N ILE A 142 0.78 2.65 -5.66
CA ILE A 142 0.07 1.50 -5.07
C ILE A 142 -1.36 1.95 -4.74
N SER A 143 -2.34 1.16 -5.17
CA SER A 143 -3.75 1.48 -4.94
C SER A 143 -4.10 1.42 -3.45
N LYS A 144 -5.19 2.09 -3.04
CA LYS A 144 -5.69 2.00 -1.66
C LYS A 144 -6.05 0.56 -1.30
N ASP A 145 -6.64 -0.18 -2.23
CA ASP A 145 -7.05 -1.57 -2.02
C ASP A 145 -5.84 -2.48 -1.83
N ASP A 146 -4.77 -2.29 -2.62
CA ASP A 146 -3.52 -3.03 -2.46
C ASP A 146 -2.81 -2.68 -1.15
N ALA A 147 -2.86 -1.42 -0.73
CA ALA A 147 -2.32 -0.97 0.55
C ALA A 147 -3.04 -1.65 1.73
N LEU A 148 -4.38 -1.71 1.68
CA LEU A 148 -5.20 -2.40 2.69
C LEU A 148 -4.95 -3.91 2.67
N ALA A 149 -4.89 -4.52 1.49
CA ALA A 149 -4.59 -5.93 1.32
C ALA A 149 -3.20 -6.29 1.86
N PHE A 150 -2.21 -5.41 1.65
CA PHE A 150 -0.89 -5.55 2.22
C PHE A 150 -0.92 -5.52 3.75
N GLN A 151 -1.52 -4.48 4.36
CA GLN A 151 -1.61 -4.38 5.82
C GLN A 151 -2.30 -5.59 6.44
N LYS A 152 -3.41 -6.06 5.84
CA LYS A 152 -4.13 -7.25 6.27
C LYS A 152 -3.25 -8.50 6.20
N ARG A 153 -2.48 -8.67 5.11
CA ARG A 153 -1.55 -9.80 4.95
C ARG A 153 -0.44 -9.77 5.99
N VAL A 154 0.16 -8.61 6.25
CA VAL A 154 1.19 -8.47 7.29
C VAL A 154 0.61 -8.79 8.67
N ALA A 155 -0.59 -8.27 8.98
CA ALA A 155 -1.26 -8.54 10.26
C ALA A 155 -1.58 -10.03 10.46
N ASN A 156 -2.03 -10.73 9.42
CA ASN A 156 -2.45 -12.13 9.52
C ASN A 156 -1.27 -13.11 9.43
N ASP A 157 -0.35 -12.88 8.49
CA ASP A 157 0.67 -13.87 8.14
C ASP A 157 2.04 -13.56 8.77
N GLY A 158 2.34 -12.28 9.02
CA GLY A 158 3.64 -11.85 9.53
C GLY A 158 3.65 -11.62 11.03
N LEU A 159 2.70 -10.85 11.55
CA LEU A 159 2.69 -10.41 12.94
C LEU A 159 2.72 -11.58 13.95
N PRO A 160 1.96 -12.68 13.78
CA PRO A 160 2.04 -13.83 14.69
C PRO A 160 3.44 -14.45 14.75
N ILE A 161 4.14 -14.54 13.61
CA ILE A 161 5.51 -15.07 13.54
C ILE A 161 6.46 -14.15 14.30
N PHE A 162 6.37 -12.84 14.07
CA PHE A 162 7.22 -11.87 14.76
C PHE A 162 6.99 -11.89 16.28
N VAL A 163 5.73 -11.86 16.71
CA VAL A 163 5.38 -11.88 18.15
C VAL A 163 5.85 -13.16 18.82
N ALA A 164 5.62 -14.32 18.20
CA ALA A 164 6.10 -15.60 18.74
C ALA A 164 7.63 -15.63 18.85
N ALA A 165 8.34 -15.03 17.88
CA ALA A 165 9.79 -14.98 17.87
C ALA A 165 10.38 -14.06 18.95
N VAL A 166 9.70 -12.97 19.32
CA VAL A 166 10.18 -11.99 20.31
C VAL A 166 9.67 -12.26 21.72
N PHE A 167 8.44 -12.78 21.86
CA PHE A 167 7.77 -13.01 23.13
C PHE A 167 7.36 -14.48 23.29
N PRO A 168 8.32 -15.43 23.38
CA PRO A 168 8.02 -16.87 23.37
C PRO A 168 7.20 -17.34 24.58
N LYS A 169 7.06 -16.54 25.64
CA LYS A 169 6.26 -16.84 26.84
C LYS A 169 4.96 -16.02 26.94
N GLY A 170 4.63 -15.21 25.92
CA GLY A 170 3.53 -14.24 25.95
C GLY A 170 2.34 -14.53 25.04
N ALA A 171 2.29 -15.69 24.37
CA ALA A 171 1.06 -16.12 23.72
C ALA A 171 -0.02 -16.31 24.80
N PRO A 172 -1.21 -15.67 24.69
CA PRO A 172 -2.29 -15.94 25.61
C PRO A 172 -2.58 -17.44 25.56
N LYS A 173 -2.46 -18.12 26.71
CA LYS A 173 -3.14 -19.39 26.87
C LYS A 173 -4.62 -19.05 26.85
N GLU A 174 -5.29 -19.42 25.77
CA GLU A 174 -6.74 -19.40 25.72
C GLU A 174 -7.26 -20.17 26.94
N GLY A 175 -7.89 -19.46 27.89
CA GLY A 175 -8.55 -20.07 29.05
C GLY A 175 -8.20 -19.56 30.46
N ALA A 176 -7.26 -18.64 30.68
CA ALA A 176 -6.98 -18.14 32.04
C ALA A 176 -7.73 -16.83 32.32
N ARG A 177 -9.04 -16.92 32.53
CA ARG A 177 -9.82 -15.91 33.26
C ARG A 177 -9.79 -16.35 34.73
N GLU A 178 -9.00 -15.70 35.58
CA GLU A 178 -9.06 -15.91 37.02
C GLU A 178 -9.79 -14.71 37.66
N PRO A 179 -10.80 -14.94 38.53
CA PRO A 179 -11.71 -13.90 38.97
C PRO A 179 -11.06 -12.98 40.01
N GLU A 180 -11.30 -11.69 39.83
CA GLU A 180 -10.99 -10.63 40.80
C GLU A 180 -11.69 -10.93 42.13
N GLN A 181 -10.91 -11.20 43.18
CA GLN A 181 -11.40 -11.35 44.54
C GLN A 181 -11.73 -9.97 45.12
N LYS A 182 -12.91 -9.90 45.73
CA LYS A 182 -13.50 -8.74 46.43
C LYS A 182 -12.61 -8.16 47.52
#